data_AF-A0A166ESF4-F1
#
_entry.id   AF-A0A166ESF4-F1
#
_cell.length_a   1.000
_cell.length_b   1.000
_cell.length_c   1.000
_cell.angle_alpha   90.00
_cell.angle_beta   90.00
_cell.angle_gamma   90.00
#
_symmetry.space_group_name_H-M   'P 1'
#
loop_
_entity.id
_entity.type
_entity.pdbx_description
1 polymer ?
#
loop_
_entity_poly.entity_id
_entity_poly.type
_entity_poly.pdbx_seq_one_letter_code
_entity_poly.pdbx_strand_id
1 'polypeptide(L)'
;MSSTKIVLAFDVYGTLFDTSSVINTVRKFVQDDQTANSVVSSWRTFQLEYTWRLVNSMGLYESFDEVTRKALINAFGAQGIKLENPQIEELMASYTDLT
;
A
#
# COMPACT_ATOMS: atom_id res chain seq x y z
N MET A 1 -43.60 -5.95 -10.91
CA MET A 1 -42.63 -4.84 -11.02
C MET A 1 -41.31 -5.33 -10.46
N SER A 2 -40.30 -5.51 -11.32
CA SER A 2 -38.95 -5.89 -10.89
C SER A 2 -38.26 -4.62 -10.42
N SER A 3 -38.11 -4.44 -9.11
CA SER A 3 -37.37 -3.33 -8.52
C SER A 3 -35.90 -3.45 -8.91
N THR A 4 -35.45 -2.60 -9.83
CA THR A 4 -34.05 -2.53 -10.27
C THR A 4 -33.16 -2.13 -9.09
N LYS A 5 -32.50 -3.11 -8.47
CA LYS A 5 -31.44 -2.85 -7.50
C LYS A 5 -30.26 -2.24 -8.24
N ILE A 6 -30.00 -0.96 -7.99
CA ILE A 6 -28.78 -0.29 -8.45
C ILE A 6 -27.66 -0.75 -7.51
N VAL A 7 -26.72 -1.54 -8.04
CA VAL A 7 -25.51 -1.94 -7.33
C VAL A 7 -24.39 -1.02 -7.79
N LEU A 8 -23.86 -0.21 -6.88
CA LEU A 8 -22.70 0.64 -7.12
C LEU A 8 -21.49 -0.05 -6.47
N ALA A 9 -20.52 -0.44 -7.30
CA ALA A 9 -19.24 -0.94 -6.83
C ALA A 9 -18.24 0.23 -6.85
N PHE A 10 -17.64 0.52 -5.70
CA PHE A 10 -16.62 1.56 -5.56
C PHE A 10 -15.27 0.91 -5.33
N ASP A 11 -14.24 1.46 -5.96
CA ASP A 11 -12.86 1.08 -5.66
C ASP A 11 -12.44 1.73 -4.34
N VAL A 12 -11.96 0.90 -3.42
CA VAL A 12 -11.62 1.26 -2.05
C VAL A 12 -10.29 2.02 -2.01
N TYR A 13 -9.30 1.57 -2.79
CA TYR A 13 -7.92 2.09 -2.73
C TYR A 13 -7.67 3.16 -3.80
N GLY A 14 -7.98 4.41 -3.45
CA GLY A 14 -7.79 5.59 -4.32
C GLY A 14 -9.06 6.40 -4.57
N THR A 15 -10.22 5.94 -4.10
CA THR A 15 -11.47 6.73 -4.12
C THR A 15 -12.01 6.96 -2.71
N LEU A 16 -11.92 5.98 -1.81
CA LEU A 16 -12.43 6.08 -0.43
C LEU A 16 -11.32 6.27 0.60
N PHE A 17 -10.18 5.58 0.45
CA PHE A 17 -9.04 5.78 1.33
C PHE A 17 -8.03 6.77 0.77
N ASP A 18 -7.77 7.82 1.54
CA ASP A 18 -6.74 8.80 1.24
C ASP A 18 -5.37 8.25 1.64
N THR A 19 -4.61 7.81 0.64
CA THR A 19 -3.22 7.36 0.80
C THR A 19 -2.29 8.45 1.36
N SER A 20 -2.74 9.71 1.44
CA SER A 20 -1.99 10.81 2.07
C SER A 20 -1.77 10.60 3.57
N SER A 21 -2.62 9.84 4.26
CA SER A 21 -2.40 9.52 5.68
C SER A 21 -1.12 8.68 5.87
N VAL A 22 -0.87 7.78 4.93
CA VAL A 22 0.32 6.91 4.91
C VAL A 22 1.61 7.73 4.69
N ILE A 23 1.55 8.82 3.91
CA ILE A 23 2.66 9.76 3.73
C ILE A 23 3.08 10.37 5.08
N ASN A 24 2.13 10.69 5.97
CA ASN A 24 2.46 11.27 7.27
C ASN A 24 3.21 10.30 8.20
N THR A 25 2.90 9.00 8.11
CA THR A 25 3.64 7.97 8.87
C THR A 25 5.01 7.73 8.25
N VAL A 26 5.11 7.67 6.92
CA VAL A 26 6.40 7.53 6.21
C VAL A 26 7.33 8.72 6.49
N ARG A 27 6.79 9.94 6.55
CA ARG A 27 7.52 11.17 6.93
C ARG A 27 8.21 11.08 8.30
N LYS A 28 7.74 10.24 9.23
CA LYS A 28 8.42 10.03 10.51
C LYS A 28 9.75 9.26 10.36
N PHE A 29 9.89 8.50 9.28
CA PHE A 29 11.03 7.61 9.03
C PHE A 29 11.99 8.12 7.96
N VAL A 30 11.63 9.18 7.22
CA VAL A 30 12.46 9.79 6.18
C VAL A 30 12.74 11.25 6.49
N GLN A 31 13.92 11.74 6.13
CA GLN A 31 14.37 13.08 6.52
C GLN A 31 13.81 14.20 5.65
N ASP A 32 13.32 13.88 4.45
CA ASP A 32 12.83 14.85 3.48
C ASP A 32 11.53 14.42 2.80
N ASP A 33 10.69 15.42 2.51
CA ASP A 33 9.37 15.23 1.89
C ASP A 33 9.45 14.66 0.47
N GLN A 34 10.56 14.87 -0.23
CA GLN A 34 10.74 14.37 -1.59
C GLN A 34 10.95 12.85 -1.59
N THR A 35 11.76 12.33 -0.65
CA THR A 35 11.95 10.92 -0.39
C THR A 35 10.66 10.29 0.13
N ALA A 36 9.91 10.96 1.01
CA ALA A 36 8.61 10.47 1.48
C ALA A 36 7.63 10.22 0.31
N ASN A 37 7.49 11.21 -0.57
CA ASN A 37 6.63 11.09 -1.75
C ASN A 37 7.12 10.01 -2.73
N SER A 38 8.44 9.92 -2.93
CA SER A 38 9.05 8.89 -3.76
C SER A 38 8.77 7.48 -3.22
N VAL A 39 8.96 7.26 -1.92
CA VAL A 39 8.68 5.98 -1.25
C VAL A 39 7.21 5.60 -1.40
N VAL A 40 6.27 6.51 -1.13
CA VAL A 40 4.84 6.20 -1.24
C VAL A 40 4.43 5.94 -2.68
N SER A 41 4.97 6.69 -3.65
CA SER A 41 4.72 6.43 -5.06
C SER A 41 5.26 5.06 -5.48
N SER A 42 6.50 4.72 -5.10
CA SER A 42 7.09 3.42 -5.38
C SER A 42 6.34 2.28 -4.71
N TRP A 43 5.91 2.47 -3.45
CA TRP A 43 5.14 1.48 -2.71
C TRP A 43 3.83 1.15 -3.43
N ARG A 44 3.09 2.16 -3.91
CA ARG A 44 1.86 1.95 -4.68
C ARG A 44 2.11 1.22 -5.99
N THR A 45 3.16 1.58 -6.72
CA THR A 45 3.55 0.88 -7.96
C THR A 45 3.87 -0.58 -7.68
N PHE A 46 4.69 -0.87 -6.65
CA PHE A 46 5.04 -2.25 -6.29
C PHE A 46 3.84 -3.05 -5.79
N GLN A 47 2.91 -2.44 -5.06
CA GLN A 47 1.70 -3.10 -4.60
C GLN A 47 0.83 -3.57 -5.78
N LEU A 48 0.63 -2.70 -6.79
CA LEU A 48 -0.10 -3.06 -8.01
C LEU A 48 0.64 -4.11 -8.84
N GLU A 49 1.96 -3.92 -9.04
CA GLU A 49 2.79 -4.89 -9.77
C GLU A 49 2.77 -6.26 -9.10
N TYR A 50 2.88 -6.32 -7.78
CA TYR A 50 2.89 -7.58 -7.04
C TYR A 50 1.51 -8.22 -7.04
N THR A 51 0.43 -7.43 -6.95
CA THR A 51 -0.94 -7.95 -7.10
C THR A 51 -1.12 -8.56 -8.49
N TRP A 52 -0.69 -7.88 -9.56
CA TRP A 52 -0.82 -8.40 -10.92
C TRP A 52 0.09 -9.61 -11.18
N ARG A 53 1.32 -9.58 -10.67
CA ARG A 53 2.31 -10.63 -10.95
C ARG A 53 2.06 -11.88 -10.12
N LEU A 54 1.80 -11.75 -8.82
CA LEU A 54 1.61 -12.87 -7.90
C LEU A 54 0.22 -13.50 -8.08
N VAL A 55 -0.85 -12.68 -7.99
CA VAL A 55 -2.22 -13.19 -8.00
C VAL A 55 -2.66 -13.59 -9.40
N ASN A 56 -2.39 -12.74 -10.39
CA ASN A 56 -2.96 -12.91 -11.74
C ASN A 56 -2.11 -13.84 -12.64
N SER A 57 -0.77 -13.72 -12.58
CA SER A 57 0.10 -14.42 -13.53
C SER A 57 0.73 -15.70 -12.99
N MET A 58 0.95 -15.82 -11.68
CA MET A 58 1.59 -16.98 -11.05
C MET A 58 0.60 -17.89 -10.31
N GLY A 59 -0.67 -17.47 -10.15
CA GLY A 59 -1.69 -18.22 -9.43
C GLY A 59 -1.39 -18.43 -7.94
N LEU A 60 -0.42 -17.70 -7.40
CA LEU A 60 -0.05 -17.69 -6.00
C LEU A 60 -0.83 -16.58 -5.33
N TYR A 61 -1.99 -16.96 -4.77
CA TYR A 61 -2.75 -16.06 -3.94
C TYR A 61 -2.01 -15.84 -2.62
N GLU A 62 -1.41 -14.67 -2.47
CA GLU A 62 -0.95 -14.14 -1.19
C GLU A 62 -1.97 -13.12 -0.68
N SER A 63 -2.06 -13.00 0.64
CA SER A 63 -2.95 -12.03 1.26
C SER A 63 -2.54 -10.60 0.85
N PHE A 64 -3.53 -9.72 0.71
CA PHE A 64 -3.27 -8.32 0.34
C PHE A 64 -2.31 -7.63 1.34
N ASP A 65 -2.38 -8.00 2.62
CA ASP A 65 -1.47 -7.51 3.66
C ASP A 65 -0.02 -7.96 3.42
N GLU A 66 0.22 -9.20 3.01
CA GLU A 66 1.57 -9.69 2.69
C GLU A 66 2.14 -9.01 1.45
N VAL A 67 1.33 -8.84 0.41
CA VAL A 67 1.73 -8.12 -0.80
C VAL A 67 2.11 -6.67 -0.46
N THR A 68 1.29 -6.03 0.38
CA THR A 68 1.51 -4.65 0.83
C THR A 68 2.78 -4.54 1.68
N ARG A 69 3.03 -5.48 2.59
CA ARG A 69 4.26 -5.56 3.40
C ARG A 69 5.49 -5.73 2.51
N LYS A 70 5.45 -6.64 1.53
CA LYS A 70 6.58 -6.86 0.60
C LYS A 70 6.84 -5.64 -0.28
N ALA A 71 5.79 -4.98 -0.75
CA ALA A 71 5.89 -3.75 -1.53
C ALA A 71 6.50 -2.60 -0.71
N LEU A 72 6.16 -2.49 0.59
CA LEU A 72 6.74 -1.52 1.51
C LEU A 72 8.24 -1.73 1.68
N ILE A 73 8.66 -2.96 1.97
CA ILE A 73 10.08 -3.32 2.13
C ILE A 73 10.86 -2.99 0.86
N ASN A 74 10.29 -3.28 -0.31
CA ASN A 74 10.94 -3.00 -1.59
C ASN A 74 11.03 -1.50 -1.88
N ALA A 75 10.00 -0.72 -1.54
CA ALA A 75 10.00 0.74 -1.71
C ALA A 75 11.05 1.44 -0.84
N PHE A 76 11.18 1.03 0.43
CA PHE A 76 12.23 1.54 1.32
C PHE A 76 13.62 1.06 0.89
N GLY A 77 13.74 -0.20 0.47
CA GLY A 77 14.98 -0.75 -0.08
C GLY A 77 15.45 -0.03 -1.35
N ALA A 78 14.53 0.39 -2.22
CA ALA A 78 14.85 1.18 -3.42
C ALA A 78 15.44 2.56 -3.10
N GLN A 79 15.17 3.10 -1.92
CA GLN A 79 15.76 4.34 -1.42
C GLN A 79 17.00 4.10 -0.52
N GLY A 80 17.44 2.84 -0.38
CA GLY A 80 18.58 2.47 0.46
C GLY A 80 18.28 2.52 1.97
N ILE A 81 17.01 2.60 2.35
CA ILE A 81 16.59 2.66 3.75
C ILE A 81 16.25 1.25 4.22
N LYS A 82 16.95 0.77 5.25
CA LYS A 82 16.59 -0.47 5.93
C LYS A 82 15.57 -0.17 7.01
N LEU A 83 14.40 -0.77 6.87
CA LEU A 83 13.40 -0.83 7.94
C LEU A 83 13.67 -2.04 8.83
N GLU A 84 13.53 -1.86 10.14
CA GLU A 84 13.45 -2.97 11.09
C GLU A 84 12.01 -3.48 11.22
N ASN A 85 11.84 -4.74 11.63
CA ASN A 85 10.52 -5.36 11.81
C ASN A 85 9.52 -4.51 12.62
N PRO A 86 9.90 -3.83 13.73
CA PRO A 86 8.96 -2.99 14.48
C PRO A 86 8.42 -1.81 13.65
N GLN A 87 9.26 -1.22 12.79
CA GLN A 87 8.88 -0.08 11.95
C GLN A 87 7.96 -0.51 10.81
N ILE A 88 8.19 -1.72 10.27
CA ILE A 88 7.33 -2.33 9.25
C ILE A 88 5.93 -2.56 9.83
N GLU A 89 5.83 -3.10 11.03
CA GLU A 89 4.54 -3.34 11.69
C GLU A 89 3.81 -2.03 12.02
N GLU A 90 4.52 -0.97 12.45
CA GLU A 90 3.91 0.35 12.69
C GLU A 90 3.36 0.98 11.39
N LEU A 91 4.12 0.86 10.29
CA LEU A 91 3.69 1.35 8.97
C LEU A 91 2.52 0.53 8.41
N MET A 92 2.55 -0.79 8.58
CA MET A 92 1.44 -1.68 8.19
C MET A 92 0.18 -1.41 9.02
N ALA A 93 0.32 -1.21 10.33
CA ALA A 93 -0.80 -0.85 11.20
C ALA A 93 -1.42 0.49 10.79
N SER A 94 -0.60 1.50 10.47
CA SER A 94 -1.09 2.77 9.93
C SER A 94 -1.79 2.64 8.57
N TYR A 95 -1.47 1.62 7.79
CA TYR A 95 -2.13 1.33 6.52
C TYR A 95 -3.47 0.61 6.73
N THR A 96 -3.54 -0.32 7.69
CA THR A 96 -4.78 -1.04 8.03
C THR A 96 -5.77 -0.16 8.81
N ASP A 97 -5.27 0.81 9.59
CA ASP A 97 -6.06 1.72 10.43
C ASP A 97 -6.49 3.01 9.69
N LEU A 98 -6.32 3.05 8.36
CA LEU A 98 -7.01 4.02 7.50
C LEU A 98 -8.52 3.86 7.74
N THR A 99 -9.09 4.78 8.53
CA THR A 99 -10.51 4.90 8.88
C THR A 99 -11.07 6.22 8.37
#